data_AF-A0A6P0LK91-F1
#
_entry.id   AF-A0A6P0LK91-F1
#
_cell.length_a   1.000
_cell.length_b   1.000
_cell.length_c   1.000
_cell.angle_alpha   90.00
_cell.angle_beta   90.00
_cell.angle_gamma   90.00
#
_symmetry.space_group_name_H-M   'P 1'
#
loop_
_entity.id
_entity.type
_entity.pdbx_description
1 polymer ?
#
loop_
_entity_poly.entity_id
_entity_poly.type
_entity_poly.pdbx_seq_one_letter_code
_entity_poly.pdbx_strand_id
1 'polypeptide(L)'
;MVKIQAENFLNLNNFEPELNNDAEGGSLLRIPFRIGPNNSSGTASTTFDLPTGNYEVRLGYFDETDGDSTVDISIGDTVLPTLTFNNPPPGADV
;
A
#
# COMPACT_ATOMS: atom_id res chain seq x y z
N MET A 1 -11.28 16.43 0.52
CA MET A 1 -10.60 15.12 0.47
C MET A 1 -9.13 15.37 0.74
N VAL A 2 -8.56 14.69 1.71
CA VAL A 2 -7.11 14.72 1.97
C VAL A 2 -6.48 13.56 1.22
N LYS A 3 -5.40 13.82 0.51
CA LYS A 3 -4.63 12.81 -0.23
C LYS A 3 -3.24 12.76 0.35
N ILE A 4 -2.77 11.55 0.63
CA ILE A 4 -1.43 11.29 1.12
C ILE A 4 -0.80 10.33 0.13
N GLN A 5 0.19 10.81 -0.61
CA GLN A 5 0.91 10.01 -1.60
C GLN A 5 1.82 9.01 -0.86
N ALA A 6 1.81 7.74 -1.25
CA ALA A 6 2.52 6.68 -0.55
C ALA A 6 4.05 6.91 -0.60
N GLU A 7 4.55 7.39 -1.72
CA GLU A 7 5.95 7.78 -1.96
C GLU A 7 6.44 8.92 -1.05
N ASN A 8 5.52 9.65 -0.40
CA ASN A 8 5.84 10.73 0.54
C ASN A 8 5.81 10.28 2.00
N PHE A 9 5.64 8.98 2.29
CA PHE A 9 5.67 8.47 3.65
C PHE A 9 7.07 8.64 4.27
N LEU A 10 7.11 9.09 5.52
CA LEU A 10 8.35 9.51 6.17
C LEU A 10 9.17 8.32 6.71
N ASN A 11 8.51 7.25 7.11
CA ASN A 11 9.16 6.06 7.65
C ASN A 11 8.89 4.87 6.73
N LEU A 12 9.92 4.46 6.00
CA LEU A 12 9.88 3.28 5.14
C LEU A 12 10.83 2.21 5.71
N ASN A 13 10.31 1.01 5.91
CA ASN A 13 11.09 -0.18 6.19
C ASN A 13 10.82 -1.17 5.06
N ASN A 14 11.87 -1.57 4.33
CA ASN A 14 11.80 -2.48 3.19
C ASN A 14 10.91 -2.05 2.01
N PHE A 15 10.20 -0.92 2.08
CA PHE A 15 9.61 -0.25 0.93
C PHE A 15 10.59 0.73 0.30
N GLU A 16 10.49 0.90 -1.02
CA GLU A 16 11.12 2.02 -1.73
C GLU A 16 10.17 2.66 -2.74
N PRO A 17 10.27 3.99 -2.95
CA PRO A 17 9.57 4.65 -4.03
C PRO A 17 10.05 4.14 -5.39
N GLU A 18 9.12 3.91 -6.31
CA GLU A 18 9.37 3.61 -7.71
C GLU A 18 8.54 4.53 -8.60
N LEU A 19 9.17 5.05 -9.66
CA LEU A 19 8.48 5.83 -10.67
C LEU A 19 7.42 4.99 -11.38
N ASN A 20 6.18 5.46 -11.33
CA ASN A 20 5.07 4.90 -12.09
C ASN A 20 4.15 6.06 -12.49
N ASN A 21 4.11 6.39 -13.79
CA ASN A 21 3.35 7.53 -14.30
C ASN A 21 1.82 7.33 -14.24
N ASP A 22 1.36 6.10 -14.03
CA ASP A 22 -0.06 5.79 -13.82
C ASP A 22 -0.48 6.04 -12.36
N ALA A 23 0.48 6.15 -11.44
CA ALA A 23 0.22 6.53 -10.05
C ALA A 23 -0.03 8.04 -9.96
N GLU A 24 -0.95 8.47 -9.08
CA GLU A 24 -1.37 9.87 -9.00
C GLU A 24 -0.22 10.85 -8.70
N GLY A 25 0.71 10.49 -7.81
CA GLY A 25 1.90 11.30 -7.50
C GLY A 25 3.11 11.02 -8.40
N GLY A 26 2.96 10.17 -9.42
CA GLY A 26 4.02 9.75 -10.33
C GLY A 26 4.94 8.67 -9.75
N SER A 27 4.64 8.15 -8.55
CA SER A 27 5.36 7.05 -7.94
C SER A 27 4.45 6.18 -7.07
N LEU A 28 4.93 4.98 -6.75
CA LEU A 28 4.32 4.05 -5.80
C LEU A 28 5.38 3.54 -4.81
N LEU A 29 4.94 2.85 -3.76
CA LEU A 29 5.85 2.07 -2.91
C LEU A 29 5.89 0.62 -3.39
N ARG A 30 7.10 0.09 -3.56
CA ARG A 30 7.31 -1.34 -3.83
C ARG A 30 8.29 -1.99 -2.87
N ILE A 31 8.17 -3.30 -2.73
CA ILE A 31 9.15 -4.13 -2.02
C ILE A 31 10.25 -4.51 -3.03
N PRO A 32 11.52 -4.15 -2.80
CA PRO A 32 12.55 -4.34 -3.81
C PRO A 32 13.14 -5.75 -3.80
N PHE A 33 13.21 -6.39 -4.97
CA PHE A 33 13.72 -7.77 -5.12
C PHE A 33 15.06 -8.06 -4.41
N ARG A 34 15.94 -7.05 -4.28
CA ARG A 34 17.24 -7.18 -3.60
C ARG A 34 17.18 -7.59 -2.13
N ILE A 35 16.04 -7.41 -1.45
CA ILE A 35 15.91 -7.80 -0.03
C ILE A 35 15.68 -9.31 0.16
N GLY A 36 15.59 -10.06 -0.94
CA GLY A 36 15.63 -11.51 -0.98
C GLY A 36 14.24 -12.15 -0.95
N PRO A 37 14.11 -13.41 -1.43
CA PRO A 37 12.83 -14.08 -1.62
C PRO A 37 12.08 -14.40 -0.32
N ASN A 38 12.75 -14.30 0.83
CA ASN A 38 12.20 -14.58 2.16
C ASN A 38 11.86 -13.31 2.96
N ASN A 39 12.14 -12.13 2.40
CA ASN A 39 11.84 -10.84 3.03
C ASN A 39 10.84 -10.11 2.14
N SER A 40 9.62 -10.64 2.07
CA SER A 40 8.55 -10.20 1.15
C SER A 40 7.60 -9.20 1.79
N SER A 41 8.00 -8.53 2.87
CA SER A 41 7.17 -7.55 3.55
C SER A 41 7.92 -6.25 3.85
N GLY A 42 7.16 -5.16 3.88
CA GLY A 42 7.63 -3.85 4.30
C GLY A 42 6.59 -3.16 5.16
N THR A 43 7.01 -2.11 5.84
CA THR A 43 6.11 -1.20 6.55
C THR A 43 6.37 0.22 6.09
N ALA A 44 5.28 0.98 5.94
CA ALA A 44 5.32 2.40 5.61
C ALA A 44 4.43 3.12 6.61
N SER A 45 4.91 4.21 7.20
CA SER A 45 4.09 5.05 8.06
C SER A 45 4.32 6.54 7.87
N THR A 46 3.26 7.30 8.15
CA THR A 46 3.22 8.75 8.13
C THR A 46 2.26 9.24 9.20
N THR A 47 2.26 10.54 9.47
CA THR A 47 1.35 11.15 10.45
C THR A 47 0.02 11.50 9.80
N PHE A 48 -1.07 11.20 10.50
CA PHE A 48 -2.43 11.61 10.12
C PHE A 48 -2.92 12.73 11.04
N ASP A 49 -2.56 13.97 10.71
CA ASP A 49 -2.79 15.17 11.55
C ASP A 49 -4.15 15.85 11.31
N LEU A 50 -5.22 15.06 11.15
CA LEU A 50 -6.58 15.59 11.04
C LEU A 50 -7.32 15.52 12.38
N PRO A 51 -8.34 16.37 12.60
CA PRO A 51 -9.14 16.33 13.83
C PRO A 51 -9.75 14.95 14.09
N THR A 52 -9.99 14.60 15.35
CA THR A 52 -10.71 13.37 15.70
C THR A 52 -12.09 13.33 15.04
N GLY A 53 -12.43 12.20 14.40
CA GLY A 53 -13.69 12.02 13.71
C GLY A 53 -13.74 10.74 12.88
N ASN A 54 -14.84 10.54 12.16
CA ASN A 54 -15.01 9.41 11.25
C ASN A 54 -14.49 9.77 9.86
N TYR A 55 -13.69 8.88 9.29
CA TYR A 55 -13.11 9.03 7.95
C TYR A 55 -13.46 7.83 7.09
N GLU A 56 -13.75 8.08 5.81
CA GLU A 56 -13.71 7.05 4.79
C GLU A 56 -12.26 6.93 4.31
N VAL A 57 -11.70 5.71 4.38
CA VAL A 57 -10.34 5.43 3.91
C VAL A 57 -10.42 4.77 2.54
N ARG A 58 -9.73 5.36 1.56
CA ARG A 58 -9.61 4.81 0.21
C ARG A 58 -8.14 4.60 -0.11
N LEU A 59 -7.78 3.39 -0.51
CA LEU A 59 -6.43 3.04 -0.93
C LEU A 59 -6.38 3.01 -2.47
N GLY A 60 -5.44 3.75 -3.06
CA GLY A 60 -5.00 3.51 -4.43
C GLY A 60 -3.88 2.48 -4.43
N TYR A 61 -4.01 1.42 -5.21
CA TYR A 61 -3.03 0.35 -5.32
C TYR A 61 -3.00 -0.20 -6.74
N PHE A 62 -1.88 -0.83 -7.09
CA PHE A 62 -1.77 -1.66 -8.29
C PHE A 62 -1.85 -3.11 -7.82
N ASP A 63 -2.69 -3.89 -8.49
CA ASP A 63 -2.90 -5.29 -8.15
C ASP A 63 -1.69 -6.15 -8.58
N GLU A 64 -1.47 -7.26 -7.88
CA GLU A 64 -0.44 -8.25 -8.27
C GLU A 64 -1.02 -9.28 -9.24
N THR A 65 -0.28 -9.57 -10.31
CA THR A 65 -0.76 -10.43 -11.40
C THR A 65 -0.15 -11.84 -11.41
N ASP A 66 0.81 -12.11 -10.54
CA ASP A 66 1.59 -13.36 -10.51
C ASP A 66 1.65 -14.01 -9.12
N GLY A 67 0.78 -13.59 -8.20
CA GLY A 67 0.68 -14.14 -6.85
C GLY A 67 -0.39 -13.45 -6.01
N ASP A 68 -0.44 -13.84 -4.73
CA ASP A 68 -1.22 -13.16 -3.70
C ASP A 68 -0.29 -12.26 -2.86
N SER A 69 -0.59 -10.97 -2.77
CA SER A 69 -0.06 -10.12 -1.69
C SER A 69 -1.17 -9.57 -0.82
N THR A 70 -0.78 -9.07 0.35
CA THR A 70 -1.71 -8.52 1.34
C THR A 70 -1.17 -7.21 1.89
N VAL A 71 -2.09 -6.30 2.22
CA VAL A 71 -1.78 -5.10 3.00
C VAL A 71 -2.68 -5.02 4.23
N ASP A 72 -2.06 -4.74 5.36
CA ASP A 72 -2.73 -4.37 6.60
C ASP A 72 -2.63 -2.85 6.79
N ILE A 73 -3.74 -2.22 7.17
CA ILE A 73 -3.82 -0.77 7.37
C ILE A 73 -4.26 -0.49 8.81
N SER A 74 -3.51 0.35 9.51
CA SER A 74 -3.89 0.88 10.81
C SER A 74 -3.82 2.40 10.86
N ILE A 75 -4.73 3.01 11.63
CA ILE A 75 -4.81 4.45 11.89
C ILE A 75 -4.96 4.63 13.39
N GLY A 76 -3.89 5.05 14.07
CA GLY A 76 -3.82 5.01 15.54
C GLY A 76 -4.06 3.58 16.03
N ASP A 77 -5.02 3.41 16.93
CA ASP A 77 -5.41 2.10 17.48
C ASP A 77 -6.46 1.36 16.62
N THR A 78 -6.94 1.97 15.52
CA THR A 78 -7.93 1.35 14.63
C THR A 78 -7.23 0.53 13.56
N VAL A 79 -7.51 -0.77 13.51
CA VAL A 79 -7.05 -1.67 12.45
C VAL A 79 -8.20 -1.89 11.46
N LEU A 80 -7.93 -1.70 10.17
CA LEU A 80 -8.87 -1.97 9.09
C LEU A 80 -8.75 -3.44 8.63
N PRO A 81 -9.75 -3.99 7.92
CA PRO A 81 -9.63 -5.31 7.33
C PRO A 81 -8.42 -5.41 6.39
N THR A 82 -7.72 -6.55 6.43
CA THR A 82 -6.66 -6.88 5.47
C THR A 82 -7.22 -6.85 4.05
N LEU A 83 -6.51 -6.20 3.14
CA LEU A 83 -6.80 -6.25 1.71
C LEU A 83 -5.85 -7.26 1.05
N THR A 84 -6.40 -8.11 0.18
CA THR A 84 -5.63 -9.03 -0.65
C THR A 84 -5.59 -8.47 -2.07
N PHE A 85 -4.39 -8.38 -2.63
CA PHE A 85 -4.14 -8.09 -4.03
C PHE A 85 -3.91 -9.42 -4.73
N ASN A 86 -4.85 -9.79 -5.59
CA ASN A 86 -4.83 -11.00 -6.38
C ASN A 86 -5.70 -10.73 -7.61
N ASN A 87 -5.06 -10.44 -8.74
CA ASN A 87 -5.75 -10.36 -10.02
C ASN A 87 -5.20 -11.41 -11.02
N PRO A 88 -6.07 -12.27 -11.59
CA PRO A 88 -7.52 -12.30 -11.39
C PRO A 88 -7.91 -12.82 -9.99
N PRO A 89 -8.86 -12.16 -9.29
CA PRO A 89 -9.39 -12.72 -8.06
C PRO A 89 -10.01 -14.10 -8.35
N PRO A 90 -10.12 -15.00 -7.36
CA PRO A 90 -10.67 -16.33 -7.57
C PRO A 90 -11.99 -16.30 -8.36
N GLY A 91 -11.99 -16.88 -9.56
CA GLY A 91 -13.13 -16.91 -10.48
C GLY A 91 -13.12 -15.87 -11.61
N ALA A 92 -12.06 -15.08 -11.76
CA ALA A 92 -11.87 -14.19 -12.91
C ALA A 92 -11.07 -14.85 -14.06
N ASP A 93 -11.38 -16.12 -14.33
CA ASP A 93 -10.96 -16.81 -15.55
C ASP A 93 -11.49 -16.03 -16.77
N VAL A 94 -10.58 -15.44 -17.56
CA VAL A 94 -10.81 -15.01 -18.94
C VAL A 94 -9.99 -15.86 -19.89
#